data_AF-A0A164IG64-F1
#
_entry.id   AF-A0A164IG64-F1
#
_cell.length_a   1.000
_cell.length_b   1.000
_cell.length_c   1.000
_cell.angle_alpha   90.00
_cell.angle_beta   90.00
_cell.angle_gamma   90.00
#
_symmetry.space_group_name_H-M   'P 1'
#
loop_
_entity.id
_entity.type
_entity.pdbx_description
1 polymer ?
#
loop_
_entity_poly.entity_id
_entity_poly.type
_entity_poly.pdbx_seq_one_letter_code
_entity_poly.pdbx_strand_id
1 'polypeptide(L)'
;MHHIFNVTDNITFNALVWTELKKHGIKETGKCRKPTRNNDPQKKSLFCQPLELLESEEALIMVESELENIPDGSTPICAKGDILVQVPTFVVQSCQAILKGVQTEGLFRKAGSACRQREIKRQLERKEGFKSSHDVIDLANILKQFLRELPDPLIPYQLHDILLKYVSL
;
A
#
# COMPACT_ATOMS: atom_id res chain seq x y z
N MET A 1 34.34 -10.58 -7.33
CA MET A 1 34.15 -9.14 -7.00
C MET A 1 32.69 -8.95 -6.64
N HIS A 2 32.38 -8.87 -5.35
CA HIS A 2 31.02 -8.63 -4.85
C HIS A 2 30.76 -7.12 -4.91
N HIS A 3 30.02 -6.66 -5.92
CA HIS A 3 29.51 -5.29 -5.93
C HIS A 3 28.29 -5.22 -5.00
N ILE A 4 28.55 -4.91 -3.73
CA ILE A 4 27.52 -4.34 -2.86
C ILE A 4 27.26 -2.93 -3.42
N PHE A 5 26.27 -2.80 -4.29
CA PHE A 5 25.81 -1.48 -4.68
C PHE A 5 25.02 -0.91 -3.50
N ASN A 6 25.67 -0.05 -2.72
CA ASN A 6 24.97 0.85 -1.82
C ASN A 6 24.27 1.90 -2.69
N VAL A 7 23.07 1.55 -3.18
CA VAL A 7 22.30 2.43 -4.06
C VAL A 7 21.54 3.42 -3.19
N THR A 8 22.18 4.54 -2.88
CA THR A 8 21.54 5.69 -2.21
C THR A 8 20.62 6.48 -3.15
N ASP A 9 20.77 6.29 -4.46
CA ASP A 9 20.10 7.06 -5.50
C ASP A 9 18.92 6.28 -6.11
N ASN A 10 17.70 6.78 -5.89
CA ASN A 10 16.45 6.17 -6.35
C ASN A 10 16.43 6.01 -7.89
N ILE A 11 17.06 6.93 -8.62
CA ILE A 11 17.16 6.88 -10.09
C ILE A 11 18.00 5.68 -10.52
N THR A 12 19.16 5.50 -9.92
CA THR A 12 20.09 4.38 -10.18
C THR A 12 19.47 3.06 -9.77
N PHE A 13 18.75 3.02 -8.63
CA PHE A 13 18.05 1.81 -8.19
C PHE A 13 16.97 1.43 -9.19
N ASN A 14 16.12 2.38 -9.58
CA ASN A 14 15.08 2.13 -10.58
C ASN A 14 15.68 1.67 -11.91
N ALA A 15 16.78 2.29 -12.36
CA ALA A 15 17.47 1.87 -13.57
C ALA A 15 17.99 0.42 -13.48
N LEU A 16 18.59 0.05 -12.33
CA LEU A 16 19.08 -1.31 -12.08
C LEU A 16 17.92 -2.32 -12.06
N VAL A 17 16.87 -2.02 -11.30
CA VAL A 17 15.65 -2.84 -11.21
C VAL A 17 15.04 -3.01 -12.59
N TRP A 18 14.82 -1.93 -13.35
CA TRP A 18 14.27 -2.03 -14.70
C TRP A 18 15.17 -2.78 -15.67
N THR A 19 16.50 -2.68 -15.51
CA THR A 19 17.45 -3.47 -16.30
C THR A 19 17.29 -4.96 -16.02
N GLU A 20 17.14 -5.34 -14.76
CA GLU A 20 16.94 -6.73 -14.36
C GLU A 20 15.57 -7.25 -14.81
N LEU A 21 14.51 -6.47 -14.61
CA LEU A 21 13.16 -6.79 -15.07
C LEU A 21 13.13 -7.00 -16.60
N LYS A 22 13.83 -6.15 -17.37
CA LYS A 22 13.94 -6.28 -18.84
C LYS A 22 14.55 -7.61 -19.26
N LYS A 23 15.54 -8.17 -18.52
CA LYS A 23 16.11 -9.51 -18.80
C LYS A 23 15.07 -10.62 -18.70
N HIS A 24 14.07 -10.45 -17.85
CA HIS A 24 12.95 -11.38 -17.69
C HIS A 24 11.78 -11.11 -18.66
N GLY A 25 11.99 -10.26 -19.68
CA GLY A 25 11.02 -9.98 -20.75
C GLY A 25 10.06 -8.83 -20.46
N ILE A 26 10.32 -8.04 -19.43
CA ILE A 26 9.40 -7.00 -18.96
C ILE A 26 9.67 -5.69 -19.71
N LYS A 27 8.64 -5.18 -20.40
CA LYS A 27 8.71 -3.93 -21.15
C LYS A 27 8.19 -2.78 -20.29
N GLU A 28 8.87 -1.65 -20.36
CA GLU A 28 8.47 -0.41 -19.70
C GLU A 28 7.29 0.20 -20.47
N THR A 29 6.08 -0.28 -20.22
CA THR A 29 4.88 0.22 -20.89
C THR A 29 4.37 1.46 -20.16
N GLY A 30 4.88 2.61 -20.58
CA GLY A 30 4.42 3.91 -20.13
C GLY A 30 2.97 4.17 -20.54
N LYS A 31 2.11 4.33 -19.52
CA LYS A 31 1.06 5.35 -19.45
C LYS A 31 0.47 5.30 -18.04
N CYS A 32 0.93 6.21 -17.18
CA CYS A 32 0.14 6.68 -16.07
C CYS A 32 -1.15 7.22 -16.69
N ARG A 33 -2.29 6.57 -16.45
CA ARG A 33 -3.57 7.06 -16.97
C ARG A 33 -3.80 8.40 -16.29
N LYS A 34 -3.87 9.48 -17.08
CA LYS A 34 -4.18 10.80 -16.52
C LYS A 34 -5.54 10.68 -15.80
N PRO A 35 -5.65 11.09 -14.53
CA PRO A 35 -6.88 10.98 -13.78
C PRO A 35 -7.99 11.71 -14.56
N THR A 36 -9.11 11.03 -14.76
CA THR A 36 -10.30 11.64 -15.34
C THR A 36 -10.77 12.72 -14.37
N ARG A 37 -10.44 13.98 -14.69
CA ARG A 37 -10.82 15.17 -13.92
C ARG A 37 -12.34 15.28 -13.91
N ASN A 38 -12.97 14.85 -12.82
CA ASN A 38 -14.20 15.46 -12.33
C ASN A 38 -13.83 16.26 -11.08
N ASN A 39 -13.33 17.48 -11.32
CA ASN A 39 -13.00 18.42 -10.27
C ASN A 39 -14.28 19.17 -9.88
N ASP A 40 -14.95 18.70 -8.84
CA ASP A 40 -15.82 19.57 -8.04
C ASP A 40 -14.96 20.11 -6.88
N PRO A 41 -14.55 21.40 -6.89
CA PRO A 41 -13.55 21.96 -5.97
C PRO A 41 -13.92 21.87 -4.49
N GLN A 42 -15.19 21.58 -4.18
CA GLN A 42 -15.74 21.59 -2.82
C GLN A 42 -15.91 20.20 -2.19
N LYS A 43 -15.61 19.10 -2.91
CA LYS A 43 -15.80 17.74 -2.40
C LYS A 43 -14.48 16.97 -2.35
N LYS A 44 -13.61 17.33 -1.40
CA LYS A 44 -12.42 16.53 -1.07
C LYS A 44 -12.87 15.28 -0.30
N SER A 45 -13.33 14.28 -1.04
CA SER A 45 -13.75 12.99 -0.48
C SER A 45 -12.51 12.19 -0.08
N LEU A 46 -12.54 11.54 1.08
CA LEU A 46 -11.48 10.64 1.53
C LEU A 46 -11.36 9.40 0.62
N PHE A 47 -12.48 8.91 0.09
CA PHE A 47 -12.53 7.73 -0.77
C PHE A 47 -12.52 8.09 -2.25
N CYS A 48 -12.01 7.18 -3.09
CA CYS A 48 -11.87 7.37 -4.53
C CYS A 48 -10.97 8.55 -4.94
N GLN A 49 -10.07 8.97 -4.06
CA GLN A 49 -9.11 10.03 -4.31
C GLN A 49 -7.71 9.45 -4.56
N PRO A 50 -6.89 10.03 -5.46
CA PRO A 50 -5.48 9.69 -5.58
C PRO A 50 -4.76 9.81 -4.22
N LEU A 51 -3.86 8.88 -3.94
CA LEU A 51 -3.15 8.81 -2.65
C LEU A 51 -2.33 10.08 -2.39
N GLU A 52 -1.80 10.69 -3.44
CA GLU A 52 -0.96 11.90 -3.40
C GLU A 52 -1.73 13.14 -2.93
N LEU A 53 -3.06 13.10 -2.94
CA LEU A 53 -3.92 14.20 -2.52
C LEU A 53 -4.44 14.03 -1.08
N LEU A 54 -4.16 12.89 -0.43
CA LEU A 54 -4.60 12.61 0.94
C LEU A 54 -3.65 13.25 1.96
N GLU A 55 -4.22 13.64 3.10
CA GLU A 55 -3.43 14.03 4.28
C GLU A 55 -2.56 12.85 4.70
N SER A 56 -1.25 13.08 4.79
CA SER A 56 -0.25 12.05 5.06
C SER A 56 0.55 12.40 6.32
N GLU A 57 1.00 11.36 7.01
CA GLU A 57 1.91 11.45 8.15
C GLU A 57 3.17 10.63 7.93
N GLU A 58 4.25 11.02 8.60
CA GLU A 58 5.52 10.29 8.54
C GLU A 58 5.40 8.99 9.34
N ALA A 59 5.68 7.87 8.68
CA ALA A 59 5.76 6.56 9.30
C ALA A 59 7.19 6.02 9.16
N LEU A 60 7.77 5.58 10.27
CA LEU A 60 9.03 4.88 10.31
C LEU A 60 8.78 3.39 10.03
N ILE A 61 9.28 2.88 8.90
CA ILE A 61 9.26 1.45 8.60
C ILE A 61 10.62 0.87 8.98
N MET A 62 10.62 -0.03 9.97
CA MET A 62 11.78 -0.84 10.30
C MET A 62 11.85 -2.00 9.31
N VAL A 63 12.86 -2.00 8.44
CA VAL A 63 13.13 -3.15 7.56
C VAL A 63 14.09 -4.09 8.27
N GLU A 64 13.53 -5.01 9.06
CA GLU A 64 14.27 -6.11 9.64
C GLU A 64 14.60 -7.13 8.55
N SER A 65 15.88 -7.36 8.28
CA SER A 65 16.27 -8.49 7.44
C SER A 65 16.58 -9.70 8.33
N GLU A 66 15.72 -10.71 8.31
CA GLU A 66 16.15 -12.06 8.71
C GLU A 66 16.80 -12.71 7.49
N LEU A 67 18.13 -12.79 7.51
CA LEU A 67 18.92 -13.34 6.43
C LEU A 67 19.06 -14.86 6.64
N GLU A 68 18.12 -15.66 6.15
CA GLU A 68 18.42 -17.08 5.89
C GLU A 68 19.17 -17.18 4.56
N ASN A 69 20.32 -17.84 4.61
CA ASN A 69 21.18 -18.07 3.44
C ASN A 69 20.38 -18.76 2.33
N ILE A 70 20.17 -18.08 1.21
CA ILE A 70 19.62 -18.70 0.00
C ILE A 70 20.70 -19.67 -0.52
N PRO A 71 20.41 -20.98 -0.65
CA PRO A 71 21.41 -22.00 -1.02
C PRO A 71 22.05 -21.76 -2.39
N ASP A 72 21.45 -20.93 -3.24
CA ASP A 72 21.91 -20.67 -4.61
C ASP A 72 22.98 -19.56 -4.72
N GLY A 73 23.49 -19.03 -3.60
CA GLY A 73 24.56 -18.03 -3.60
C GLY A 73 24.15 -16.63 -4.08
N SER A 74 22.87 -16.42 -4.37
CA SER A 74 22.29 -15.11 -4.61
C SER A 74 22.17 -14.34 -3.29
N THR A 75 22.95 -13.28 -3.11
CA THR A 75 22.77 -12.35 -1.99
C THR A 75 21.54 -11.49 -2.24
N PRO A 76 20.51 -11.52 -1.38
CA PRO A 76 19.35 -10.66 -1.55
C PRO A 76 19.77 -9.19 -1.42
N ILE A 77 19.34 -8.36 -2.38
CA ILE A 77 19.42 -6.90 -2.24
C ILE A 77 18.27 -6.49 -1.32
N CYS A 78 18.51 -6.52 -0.02
CA CYS A 78 17.57 -6.02 0.97
C CYS A 78 18.05 -4.65 1.44
N ALA A 79 17.19 -3.63 1.35
CA ALA A 79 17.47 -2.33 1.93
C ALA A 79 17.42 -2.46 3.46
N LYS A 80 18.56 -2.70 4.11
CA LYS A 80 18.68 -2.57 5.56
C LYS A 80 18.66 -1.08 5.92
N GLY A 81 17.73 -0.68 6.75
CA GLY A 81 17.68 0.66 7.30
C GLY A 81 16.27 1.06 7.71
N ASP A 82 16.19 2.01 8.64
CA ASP A 82 14.93 2.67 8.96
C ASP A 82 14.57 3.60 7.80
N ILE A 83 13.38 3.41 7.22
CA ILE A 83 12.91 4.24 6.12
C ILE A 83 11.75 5.10 6.62
N LEU A 84 11.92 6.41 6.53
CA LEU A 84 10.83 7.36 6.69
C LEU A 84 10.03 7.43 5.40
N VAL A 85 8.75 7.08 5.47
CA VAL A 85 7.81 7.16 4.35
C VAL A 85 6.61 8.02 4.74
N GLN A 86 6.02 8.68 3.75
CA GLN A 86 4.73 9.36 3.93
C GLN A 86 3.61 8.37 3.64
N VAL A 87 2.73 8.18 4.62
CA VAL A 87 1.58 7.28 4.50
C VAL A 87 0.31 8.09 4.77
N PRO A 88 -0.77 7.90 4.00
CA PRO A 88 -2.04 8.57 4.27
C PRO A 88 -2.50 8.32 5.71
N THR A 89 -2.83 9.39 6.44
CA THR A 89 -3.21 9.34 7.86
C THR A 89 -4.38 8.38 8.11
N PHE A 90 -5.34 8.33 7.18
CA PHE A 90 -6.43 7.36 7.25
C PHE A 90 -5.95 5.91 7.30
N VAL A 91 -4.92 5.54 6.53
CA VAL A 91 -4.38 4.18 6.49
C VAL A 91 -3.71 3.85 7.81
N VAL A 92 -2.87 4.75 8.33
CA VAL A 92 -2.18 4.58 9.62
C VAL A 92 -3.20 4.43 10.75
N GLN A 93 -4.17 5.34 10.85
CA GLN A 93 -5.21 5.29 11.88
C GLN A 93 -6.08 4.03 11.77
N SER A 94 -6.43 3.60 10.54
CA SER A 94 -7.16 2.36 10.31
C SER A 94 -6.37 1.16 10.83
N CYS A 95 -5.09 1.06 10.48
CA CYS A 95 -4.21 -0.01 10.94
C CYS A 95 -4.08 -0.02 12.47
N GLN A 96 -3.86 1.13 13.11
CA GLN A 96 -3.81 1.25 14.56
C GLN A 96 -5.13 0.83 15.23
N ALA A 97 -6.28 1.21 14.66
CA ALA A 97 -7.58 0.83 15.20
C ALA A 97 -7.85 -0.68 15.05
N ILE A 98 -7.45 -1.27 13.92
CA ILE A 98 -7.59 -2.71 13.66
C ILE A 98 -6.66 -3.54 14.56
N LEU A 99 -5.43 -3.07 14.80
CA LEU A 99 -4.46 -3.76 15.66
C LEU A 99 -4.98 -3.97 17.09
N LYS A 100 -5.80 -3.04 17.61
CA LYS A 100 -6.45 -3.17 18.94
C LYS A 100 -7.35 -4.41 19.04
N GLY A 101 -7.87 -4.92 17.91
CA GLY A 101 -8.71 -6.10 17.84
C GLY A 101 -8.16 -7.19 16.94
N VAL A 102 -6.83 -7.28 16.76
CA VAL A 102 -6.19 -8.23 15.85
C VAL A 102 -6.56 -9.71 16.12
N GLN A 103 -6.88 -10.03 17.37
CA GLN A 103 -7.31 -11.38 17.79
C GLN A 103 -8.77 -11.72 17.42
N THR A 104 -9.50 -10.80 16.80
CA THR A 104 -10.91 -10.99 16.42
C THR A 104 -11.03 -12.02 15.30
N GLU A 105 -11.75 -13.10 15.55
CA GLU A 105 -11.90 -14.20 14.61
C GLU A 105 -12.66 -13.79 13.34
N GLY A 106 -12.06 -14.03 12.18
CA GLY A 106 -12.63 -13.69 10.88
C GLY A 106 -12.35 -12.25 10.42
N LEU A 107 -11.36 -11.57 11.00
CA LEU A 107 -10.83 -10.31 10.49
C LEU A 107 -10.46 -10.44 9.00
N PHE A 108 -10.80 -9.42 8.20
CA PHE A 108 -10.69 -9.40 6.73
C PHE A 108 -11.47 -10.50 5.96
N ARG A 109 -12.05 -11.50 6.62
CA ARG A 109 -12.87 -12.57 6.03
C ARG A 109 -14.38 -12.32 6.17
N LYS A 110 -14.84 -11.99 7.38
CA LYS A 110 -16.26 -11.69 7.69
C LYS A 110 -16.64 -10.34 7.09
N ALA A 111 -17.86 -10.24 6.55
CA ALA A 111 -18.33 -9.05 5.85
C ALA A 111 -18.74 -7.87 6.76
N GLY A 112 -19.02 -8.13 8.04
CA GLY A 112 -19.52 -7.10 8.96
C GLY A 112 -20.92 -6.59 8.60
N SER A 113 -21.24 -5.36 9.01
CA SER A 113 -22.52 -4.70 8.72
C SER A 113 -22.34 -3.56 7.72
N ALA A 114 -22.92 -3.73 6.52
CA ALA A 114 -22.90 -2.70 5.49
C ALA A 114 -23.54 -1.36 5.95
N CYS A 115 -24.53 -1.41 6.85
CA CYS A 115 -25.15 -0.20 7.38
C CYS A 115 -24.18 0.57 8.29
N ARG A 116 -23.49 -0.13 9.21
CA ARG A 116 -22.49 0.48 10.10
C ARG A 116 -21.30 1.00 9.30
N GLN A 117 -20.83 0.26 8.30
CA GLN A 117 -19.73 0.69 7.43
C GLN A 117 -20.04 1.99 6.70
N ARG A 118 -21.26 2.15 6.16
CA ARG A 118 -21.70 3.40 5.52
C ARG A 118 -21.73 4.57 6.50
N GLU A 119 -22.16 4.33 7.74
CA GLU A 119 -22.16 5.37 8.77
C GLU A 119 -20.75 5.78 9.18
N ILE A 120 -19.87 4.81 9.43
CA ILE A 120 -18.46 5.09 9.75
C ILE A 120 -17.79 5.84 8.58
N LYS A 121 -18.04 5.42 7.33
CA LYS A 121 -17.55 6.12 6.13
C LYS A 121 -17.99 7.58 6.10
N ARG A 122 -19.27 7.88 6.39
CA ARG A 122 -19.77 9.26 6.48
C ARG A 122 -19.10 10.08 7.58
N GLN A 123 -18.84 9.47 8.74
CA GLN A 123 -18.13 10.12 9.83
C GLN A 123 -16.70 10.48 9.40
N LEU A 124 -15.99 9.54 8.80
CA LEU A 124 -14.62 9.75 8.30
C LEU A 124 -14.55 10.82 7.19
N GLU A 125 -15.53 10.86 6.28
CA GLU A 125 -15.64 11.89 5.25
C GLU A 125 -15.87 13.30 5.83
N ARG A 126 -16.42 13.39 7.04
CA ARG A 126 -16.55 14.64 7.81
C ARG A 126 -15.32 14.95 8.68
N LYS A 127 -14.25 14.17 8.53
CA LYS A 127 -13.05 14.20 9.39
C LYS A 127 -13.34 13.89 10.87
N GLU A 128 -14.46 13.22 11.16
CA GLU A 128 -14.66 12.58 12.45
C GLU A 128 -13.78 11.32 12.49
N GLY A 129 -12.77 11.32 13.35
CA GLY A 129 -11.85 10.18 13.48
C GLY A 129 -12.52 8.89 13.96
N PHE A 130 -11.74 7.80 14.00
CA PHE A 130 -12.20 6.52 14.51
C PHE A 130 -12.60 6.60 15.99
N LYS A 131 -13.69 5.90 16.35
CA LYS A 131 -14.24 5.82 17.71
C LYS A 131 -13.93 4.44 18.27
N SER A 132 -13.68 4.34 19.57
CA SER A 132 -13.41 3.06 20.25
C SER A 132 -14.58 2.07 20.20
N SER A 133 -15.80 2.56 19.94
CA SER A 133 -17.00 1.75 19.80
C SER A 133 -17.20 1.14 18.40
N HIS A 134 -16.35 1.48 17.42
CA HIS A 134 -16.45 0.91 16.08
C HIS A 134 -16.03 -0.56 16.09
N ASP A 135 -16.81 -1.39 15.39
CA ASP A 135 -16.54 -2.82 15.24
C ASP A 135 -15.33 -3.05 14.33
N VAL A 136 -14.38 -3.86 14.80
CA VAL A 136 -13.08 -4.05 14.12
C VAL A 136 -13.22 -4.77 12.78
N ILE A 137 -14.23 -5.64 12.61
CA ILE A 137 -14.54 -6.27 11.32
C ILE A 137 -15.02 -5.21 10.33
N ASP A 138 -15.83 -4.25 10.78
CA ASP A 138 -16.27 -3.15 9.93
C ASP A 138 -15.11 -2.24 9.51
N LEU A 139 -14.21 -1.90 10.44
CA LEU A 139 -13.00 -1.11 10.13
C LEU A 139 -12.11 -1.80 9.09
N ALA A 140 -11.88 -3.11 9.25
CA ALA A 140 -11.12 -3.91 8.29
C ALA A 140 -11.76 -3.93 6.89
N ASN A 141 -13.10 -4.00 6.82
CA ASN A 141 -13.80 -3.95 5.53
C ASN A 141 -13.75 -2.56 4.89
N ILE A 142 -13.81 -1.49 5.67
CA ILE A 142 -13.65 -0.12 5.17
C ILE A 142 -12.25 0.10 4.61
N LEU A 143 -11.20 -0.39 5.29
CA LEU A 143 -9.83 -0.31 4.78
C LEU A 143 -9.66 -1.07 3.46
N LYS A 144 -10.21 -2.30 3.35
CA LYS A 144 -10.25 -3.05 2.08
C LYS A 144 -10.98 -2.27 0.98
N GLN A 145 -12.11 -1.67 1.33
CA GLN A 145 -12.91 -0.90 0.38
C GLN A 145 -12.14 0.34 -0.10
N PHE A 146 -11.48 1.06 0.79
CA PHE A 146 -10.63 2.19 0.45
C PHE A 146 -9.57 1.81 -0.59
N LEU A 147 -8.79 0.75 -0.33
CA LEU A 147 -7.74 0.29 -1.24
C LEU A 147 -8.29 -0.15 -2.61
N ARG A 148 -9.48 -0.75 -2.63
CA ARG A 148 -10.15 -1.17 -3.87
C ARG A 148 -10.75 0.00 -4.65
N GLU A 149 -11.16 1.05 -3.96
CA GLU A 149 -11.79 2.24 -4.54
C GLU A 149 -10.76 3.29 -5.03
N LEU A 150 -9.46 3.06 -4.83
CA LEU A 150 -8.43 3.96 -5.36
C LEU A 150 -8.54 4.09 -6.89
N PRO A 151 -8.38 5.31 -7.45
CA PRO A 151 -8.43 5.52 -8.90
C PRO A 151 -7.40 4.69 -9.66
N ASP A 152 -6.21 4.59 -9.09
CA ASP A 152 -5.13 3.71 -9.54
C ASP A 152 -4.89 2.66 -8.45
N PRO A 153 -4.77 1.37 -8.80
CA PRO A 153 -4.54 0.32 -7.82
C PRO A 153 -3.21 0.55 -7.10
N LEU A 154 -3.16 0.23 -5.80
CA LEU A 154 -1.96 0.38 -4.98
C LEU A 154 -0.74 -0.32 -5.61
N ILE A 155 -0.95 -1.51 -6.16
CA ILE A 155 0.03 -2.19 -7.00
C ILE A 155 -0.29 -1.81 -8.45
N PRO A 156 0.62 -1.12 -9.16
CA PRO A 156 0.40 -0.76 -10.56
C PRO A 156 0.17 -1.99 -11.44
N TYR A 157 -0.77 -1.90 -12.39
CA TYR A 157 -1.12 -3.01 -13.29
C TYR A 157 0.09 -3.58 -14.07
N GLN A 158 1.09 -2.75 -14.36
CA GLN A 158 2.31 -3.15 -15.06
C GLN A 158 3.12 -4.20 -14.27
N LEU A 159 2.94 -4.26 -12.94
CA LEU A 159 3.62 -5.21 -12.08
C LEU A 159 2.82 -6.50 -11.87
N HIS A 160 1.54 -6.55 -12.24
CA HIS A 160 0.67 -7.70 -11.91
C HIS A 160 1.12 -8.98 -12.60
N ASP A 161 1.39 -8.92 -13.91
CA ASP A 161 1.85 -10.10 -14.68
C ASP A 161 3.18 -10.65 -14.15
N ILE A 162 4.06 -9.76 -13.69
CA ILE A 162 5.36 -10.11 -13.10
C ILE A 162 5.12 -10.85 -11.79
N LEU A 163 4.37 -10.25 -10.88
CA LEU A 163 4.10 -10.83 -9.56
C LEU A 163 3.42 -12.20 -9.71
N LEU A 164 2.47 -12.35 -10.63
CA LEU A 164 1.82 -13.64 -10.90
C LEU A 164 2.79 -14.70 -11.43
N LYS A 165 3.71 -14.32 -12.33
CA LYS A 165 4.73 -15.25 -12.86
C LYS A 165 5.63 -15.80 -11.76
N TYR A 166 6.03 -14.97 -10.79
CA TYR A 166 6.94 -15.38 -9.72
C TYR A 166 6.26 -16.06 -8.53
N VAL A 167 4.96 -15.79 -8.28
CA VAL A 167 4.19 -16.52 -7.25
C VAL A 167 3.84 -17.95 -7.68
N SER A 168 3.88 -18.25 -8.99
CA SER A 168 3.58 -19.58 -9.53
C SER A 168 4.81 -20.50 -9.64
N LEU A 169 5.99 -20.05 -9.19
CA LEU A 169 7.25 -20.82 -9.14
C LEU A 169 7.42 -21.45 -7.76
#